data_AF-A0A5A8E292-F1
#
_entry.id   AF-A0A5A8E292-F1
#
_cell.length_a   1.000
_cell.length_b   1.000
_cell.length_c   1.000
_cell.angle_alpha   90.00
_cell.angle_beta   90.00
_cell.angle_gamma   90.00
#
_symmetry.space_group_name_H-M   'P 1'
#
loop_
_entity.id
_entity.type
_entity.pdbx_description
1 polymer ?
#
loop_
_entity_poly.entity_id
_entity_poly.type
_entity_poly.pdbx_seq_one_letter_code
_entity_poly.pdbx_strand_id
1 'polypeptide(L)'
;MASAVVRAASRRALARAAPVRAASSFAKPAERSWEDPATVKGRVSQVIGAVVDVEFDRVEDVPDILNALRIRVDVPRYNAENDAVRHASLLPQMVADVTKEIDFLKERHEQWVKNKDVRKIREATLAAVRETGCLEDWQVAQLESELDSADTEGLSQAIAQQEAIKAELEAELATVDKSKVVSAEEAAKIEVFSNETTEIVLEVAQHLGDNTVRTICMGPTDGFARGAAVIDTGAPITVPVGASTLGRIMNVVGEPQDDRGPIESDAWAPIHNTPPALTTMGDADDMLETGIKVVDLLAPYSRAVGKIGLFGVPVSARPL
;
A
#
# COMPACT_ATOMS: atom_id res chain seq x y z
N MET A 1 74.48 -25.05 7.90
CA MET A 1 73.83 -26.02 8.80
C MET A 1 72.71 -25.31 9.54
N ALA A 2 71.56 -25.13 8.90
CA ALA A 2 70.39 -24.49 9.50
C ALA A 2 69.47 -25.59 10.05
N SER A 3 69.17 -25.56 11.34
CA SER A 3 68.27 -26.50 12.00
C SER A 3 66.83 -26.02 11.86
N ALA A 4 66.01 -26.83 11.19
CA ALA A 4 64.59 -26.58 10.97
C ALA A 4 63.79 -27.01 12.21
N VAL A 5 63.15 -26.05 12.89
CA VAL A 5 62.11 -26.33 13.88
C VAL A 5 60.76 -26.24 13.19
N VAL A 6 60.23 -27.40 12.79
CA VAL A 6 58.87 -27.56 12.29
C VAL A 6 57.91 -27.44 13.48
N ARG A 7 57.16 -26.32 13.54
CA ARG A 7 56.07 -26.14 14.51
C ARG A 7 54.85 -26.91 14.00
N ALA A 8 54.51 -28.01 14.67
CA ALA A 8 53.31 -28.78 14.36
C ALA A 8 52.06 -27.93 14.62
N ALA A 9 51.32 -27.59 13.57
CA ALA A 9 50.01 -26.97 13.67
C ALA A 9 49.01 -28.05 14.13
N SER A 10 48.56 -27.97 15.38
CA SER A 10 47.44 -28.75 15.89
C SER A 10 46.17 -28.32 15.16
N ARG A 11 45.74 -29.12 14.19
CA ARG A 11 44.39 -29.03 13.62
C ARG A 11 43.40 -29.47 14.70
N ARG A 12 42.96 -28.52 15.53
CA ARG A 12 41.81 -28.72 16.41
C ARG A 12 40.60 -28.77 15.49
N ALA A 13 40.07 -29.97 15.27
CA ALA A 13 38.84 -30.17 14.53
C ALA A 13 37.77 -29.25 15.14
N LEU A 14 37.19 -28.35 14.34
CA LEU A 14 35.98 -27.65 14.72
C LEU A 14 34.93 -28.72 15.01
N ALA A 15 34.60 -28.89 16.29
CA ALA A 15 33.46 -29.68 16.69
C ALA A 15 32.24 -29.07 15.99
N ARG A 16 31.61 -29.84 15.11
CA ARG A 16 30.30 -29.49 14.56
C ARG A 16 29.40 -29.14 15.73
N ALA A 17 28.86 -27.92 15.73
CA ALA A 17 27.81 -27.54 16.65
C ALA A 17 26.74 -28.64 16.65
N ALA A 18 26.40 -29.16 17.83
CA ALA A 18 25.31 -30.10 17.96
C ALA A 18 24.04 -29.47 17.38
N PRO A 19 23.20 -30.23 16.66
CA PRO A 19 21.97 -29.69 16.10
C PRO A 19 21.14 -29.13 17.25
N VAL A 20 20.83 -27.84 17.17
CA VAL A 20 19.79 -27.21 18.00
C VAL A 20 18.56 -28.10 17.85
N ARG A 21 18.10 -28.65 18.97
CA ARG A 21 16.98 -29.61 19.00
C ARG A 21 15.83 -28.96 18.25
N ALA A 22 15.42 -29.58 17.13
CA ALA A 22 14.41 -29.03 16.24
C ALA A 22 13.17 -28.65 17.06
N ALA A 23 12.74 -27.39 16.94
CA ALA A 23 11.37 -27.04 17.26
C ALA A 23 10.49 -28.08 16.56
N SER A 24 9.50 -28.64 17.27
CA SER A 24 8.60 -29.64 16.72
C SER A 24 8.01 -29.11 15.42
N SER A 25 8.47 -29.64 14.28
CA SER A 25 7.92 -29.32 12.98
C SER A 25 6.57 -30.00 12.87
N PHE A 26 5.51 -29.22 12.66
CA PHE A 26 4.19 -29.72 12.40
C PHE A 26 4.00 -29.89 10.88
N ALA A 27 3.11 -30.80 10.49
CA ALA A 27 2.62 -30.85 9.12
C ALA A 27 1.84 -29.56 8.82
N LYS A 28 1.77 -29.18 7.54
CA LYS A 28 0.93 -28.05 7.11
C LYS A 28 -0.49 -28.24 7.66
N PRO A 29 -1.09 -27.24 8.33
CA PRO A 29 -2.47 -27.35 8.81
C PRO A 29 -3.41 -27.70 7.65
N ALA A 30 -4.40 -28.56 7.91
CA ALA A 30 -5.42 -28.87 6.93
C ALA A 30 -6.20 -27.59 6.58
N GLU A 31 -6.19 -27.19 5.31
CA GLU A 31 -6.95 -26.04 4.87
C GLU A 31 -8.45 -26.35 4.93
N ARG A 32 -9.17 -25.70 5.86
CA ARG A 32 -10.64 -25.75 5.91
C ARG A 32 -11.22 -25.02 4.70
N SER A 33 -12.14 -25.68 3.99
CA SER A 33 -12.77 -25.13 2.79
C SER A 33 -13.94 -24.21 3.14
N TRP A 34 -14.12 -23.17 2.32
CA TRP A 34 -15.26 -22.25 2.38
C TRP A 34 -16.60 -22.93 2.05
N GLU A 35 -16.54 -23.98 1.23
CA GLU A 35 -17.69 -24.74 0.72
C GLU A 35 -18.12 -25.86 1.67
N ASP A 36 -17.28 -26.21 2.64
CA ASP A 36 -17.59 -27.27 3.60
C ASP A 36 -18.61 -26.76 4.63
N PRO A 37 -19.80 -27.39 4.74
CA PRO A 37 -20.82 -27.01 5.73
C PRO A 37 -20.39 -27.32 7.17
N ALA A 38 -19.37 -28.16 7.39
CA ALA A 38 -18.82 -28.43 8.72
C ALA A 38 -17.84 -27.35 9.19
N THR A 39 -17.43 -26.43 8.31
CA THR A 39 -16.53 -25.33 8.69
C THR A 39 -17.27 -24.34 9.60
N VAL A 40 -16.70 -24.12 10.78
CA VAL A 40 -17.20 -23.12 11.74
C VAL A 40 -17.08 -21.72 11.12
N LYS A 41 -18.21 -21.03 11.01
CA LYS A 41 -18.33 -19.70 10.40
C LYS A 41 -18.76 -18.67 11.45
N GLY A 42 -17.94 -17.66 11.64
CA GLY A 42 -18.28 -16.43 12.34
C GLY A 42 -18.75 -15.34 11.36
N ARG A 43 -19.23 -14.23 11.90
CA ARG A 43 -19.58 -13.03 11.14
C ARG A 43 -18.90 -11.81 11.73
N VAL A 44 -18.41 -10.92 10.86
CA VAL A 44 -17.84 -9.63 11.31
C VAL A 44 -18.93 -8.81 11.99
N SER A 45 -18.76 -8.48 13.27
CA SER A 45 -19.69 -7.62 14.01
C SER A 45 -19.28 -6.15 13.92
N GLN A 46 -17.97 -5.87 14.01
CA GLN A 46 -17.41 -4.51 13.99
C GLN A 46 -16.00 -4.46 13.40
N VAL A 47 -15.67 -3.35 12.73
CA VAL A 47 -14.32 -3.06 12.18
C VAL A 47 -13.80 -1.77 12.83
N ILE A 48 -12.63 -1.85 13.46
CA ILE A 48 -11.97 -0.76 14.21
C ILE A 48 -10.52 -0.64 13.73
N GLY A 49 -10.31 -0.02 12.56
CA GLY A 49 -8.99 0.04 11.93
C GLY A 49 -8.48 -1.36 11.62
N ALA A 50 -7.36 -1.77 12.24
CA ALA A 50 -6.79 -3.11 12.09
C ALA A 50 -7.41 -4.16 13.04
N VAL A 51 -8.25 -3.74 13.98
CA VAL A 51 -8.92 -4.63 14.94
C VAL A 51 -10.32 -4.93 14.44
N VAL A 52 -10.70 -6.21 14.42
CA VAL A 52 -12.00 -6.67 13.90
C VAL A 52 -12.64 -7.58 14.94
N ASP A 53 -13.87 -7.26 15.32
CA ASP A 53 -14.65 -8.11 16.21
C ASP A 53 -15.48 -9.09 15.36
N VAL A 54 -15.44 -10.36 15.73
CA VAL A 54 -16.09 -11.47 15.01
C VAL A 54 -16.99 -12.22 15.99
N GLU A 55 -18.25 -12.36 15.63
CA GLU A 55 -19.29 -13.04 16.41
C GLU A 55 -19.55 -14.44 15.85
N PHE A 56 -19.72 -15.42 16.74
CA PHE A 56 -20.02 -16.81 16.41
C PHE A 56 -21.42 -17.19 16.91
N ASP A 57 -22.09 -18.08 16.17
CA ASP A 57 -23.48 -18.47 16.49
C ASP A 57 -23.58 -19.30 17.79
N ARG A 58 -22.55 -20.10 18.11
CA ARG A 58 -22.52 -20.97 19.29
C ARG A 58 -21.28 -20.73 20.13
N VAL A 59 -21.39 -20.91 21.44
CA VAL A 59 -20.27 -20.77 22.39
C VAL A 59 -19.15 -21.77 22.07
N GLU A 60 -19.51 -22.99 21.69
CA GLU A 60 -18.57 -24.06 21.33
C GLU A 60 -17.80 -23.82 20.03
N ASP A 61 -18.30 -22.90 19.19
CA ASP A 61 -17.69 -22.49 17.93
C ASP A 61 -16.70 -21.32 18.12
N VAL A 62 -16.61 -20.76 19.33
CA VAL A 62 -15.70 -19.66 19.65
C VAL A 62 -14.26 -20.17 19.61
N PRO A 63 -13.40 -19.64 18.72
CA PRO A 63 -12.03 -20.13 18.58
C PRO A 63 -11.15 -19.76 19.76
N ASP A 64 -10.14 -20.58 20.02
CA ASP A 64 -9.13 -20.30 21.05
C ASP A 64 -8.33 -19.02 20.73
N ILE A 65 -7.78 -18.39 21.77
CA ILE A 65 -6.86 -17.27 21.60
C ILE A 65 -5.64 -17.74 20.80
N LEU A 66 -5.15 -16.88 19.90
CA LEU A 66 -4.09 -17.12 18.93
C LEU A 66 -4.49 -17.97 17.72
N ASN A 67 -5.71 -18.50 17.65
CA ASN A 67 -6.18 -19.15 16.42
C ASN A 67 -6.28 -18.14 15.27
N ALA A 68 -5.97 -18.61 14.08
CA ALA A 68 -6.11 -17.85 12.85
C ALA A 68 -7.56 -17.95 12.35
N LEU A 69 -8.08 -16.83 11.86
CA LEU A 69 -9.32 -16.76 11.11
C LEU A 69 -9.02 -16.31 9.68
N ARG A 70 -9.86 -16.70 8.72
CA ARG A 70 -9.76 -16.29 7.31
C ARG A 70 -11.04 -15.57 6.90
N ILE A 71 -10.89 -14.44 6.22
CA ILE A 71 -11.97 -13.70 5.58
C ILE A 71 -11.68 -13.54 4.09
N ARG A 72 -12.67 -13.74 3.23
CA ARG A 72 -12.59 -13.36 1.81
C ARG A 72 -13.34 -12.06 1.62
N VAL A 73 -12.64 -11.06 1.09
CA VAL A 73 -13.20 -9.75 0.80
C VAL A 73 -12.91 -9.37 -0.65
N ASP A 74 -13.88 -8.74 -1.29
CA ASP A 74 -13.71 -8.17 -2.60
C ASP A 74 -13.12 -6.77 -2.46
N VAL A 75 -11.87 -6.63 -2.90
CA VAL A 75 -11.17 -5.35 -2.86
C VAL A 75 -11.14 -4.80 -4.29
N PRO A 76 -11.66 -3.58 -4.53
CA PRO A 76 -11.54 -2.96 -5.84
C PRO A 76 -10.07 -2.64 -6.11
N ARG A 77 -9.49 -3.30 -7.11
CA ARG A 77 -8.13 -3.02 -7.58
C ARG A 77 -8.15 -2.23 -8.87
N TYR A 78 -7.30 -1.21 -8.91
CA TYR A 78 -7.10 -0.41 -10.10
C TYR A 78 -6.30 -1.21 -11.14
N ASN A 79 -6.84 -1.32 -12.35
CA ASN A 79 -6.19 -1.95 -13.48
C ASN A 79 -5.63 -0.86 -14.42
N ALA A 80 -4.31 -0.67 -14.34
CA ALA A 80 -3.59 0.32 -15.13
C ALA A 80 -3.68 0.08 -16.66
N GLU A 81 -3.77 -1.18 -17.08
CA GLU A 81 -3.91 -1.51 -18.51
C GLU A 81 -5.29 -1.12 -19.03
N ASN A 82 -6.35 -1.44 -18.28
CA ASN A 82 -7.72 -1.05 -18.61
C ASN A 82 -7.88 0.47 -18.65
N ASP A 83 -7.28 1.19 -17.70
CA ASP A 83 -7.33 2.65 -17.68
C ASP A 83 -6.58 3.26 -18.86
N ALA A 84 -5.39 2.75 -19.19
CA ALA A 84 -4.63 3.20 -20.34
C ALA A 84 -5.39 2.99 -21.66
N VAL A 85 -6.02 1.82 -21.84
CA VAL A 85 -6.87 1.53 -23.02
C VAL A 85 -8.08 2.45 -23.05
N ARG A 86 -8.74 2.66 -21.92
CA ARG A 86 -9.91 3.55 -21.80
C ARG A 86 -9.55 4.99 -22.13
N HIS A 87 -8.47 5.51 -21.54
CA HIS A 87 -7.97 6.87 -21.78
C HIS A 87 -7.62 7.06 -23.25
N ALA A 88 -6.79 6.17 -23.82
CA ALA A 88 -6.39 6.20 -25.22
C ALA A 88 -7.58 6.19 -26.19
N SER A 89 -8.63 5.45 -25.85
CA SER A 89 -9.84 5.32 -26.68
C SER A 89 -10.79 6.53 -26.59
N LEU A 90 -10.75 7.26 -25.48
CA LEU A 90 -11.59 8.46 -25.26
C LEU A 90 -10.91 9.76 -25.70
N LEU A 91 -9.59 9.78 -25.88
CA LEU A 91 -8.82 10.95 -26.36
C LEU A 91 -9.44 11.64 -27.58
N PRO A 92 -9.87 10.94 -28.66
CA PRO A 92 -10.50 11.61 -29.81
C PRO A 92 -11.80 12.35 -29.45
N GLN A 93 -12.59 11.79 -28.53
CA GLN A 93 -13.82 12.42 -28.05
C GLN A 93 -13.51 13.63 -27.16
N MET A 94 -12.49 13.53 -26.31
CA MET A 94 -12.01 14.64 -25.48
C MET A 94 -11.54 15.83 -26.33
N VAL A 95 -10.77 15.58 -27.39
CA VAL A 95 -10.34 16.62 -28.35
C VAL A 95 -11.55 17.25 -29.05
N ALA A 96 -12.55 16.45 -29.43
CA ALA A 96 -13.77 16.95 -30.07
C ALA A 96 -14.60 17.83 -29.13
N ASP A 97 -14.74 17.44 -27.86
CA ASP A 97 -15.52 18.19 -26.87
C ASP A 97 -14.82 19.49 -26.46
N VAL A 98 -13.48 19.48 -26.26
CA VAL A 98 -12.69 20.70 -26.05
C VAL A 98 -12.77 21.63 -27.26
N THR A 99 -12.76 21.09 -28.48
CA THR A 99 -12.91 21.92 -29.70
C THR A 99 -14.26 22.61 -29.75
N LYS A 100 -15.36 21.91 -29.43
CA LYS A 100 -16.70 22.54 -29.35
C LYS A 100 -16.75 23.65 -28.30
N GLU A 101 -16.11 23.43 -27.15
CA GLU A 101 -16.04 24.45 -26.09
C GLU A 101 -15.24 25.67 -26.54
N ILE A 102 -14.11 25.49 -27.21
CA ILE A 102 -13.33 26.60 -27.81
C ILE A 102 -14.18 27.39 -28.79
N ASP A 103 -14.90 26.71 -29.70
CA ASP A 103 -15.75 27.36 -30.70
C ASP A 103 -16.88 28.15 -30.03
N PHE A 104 -17.52 27.57 -29.00
CA PHE A 104 -18.53 28.25 -28.19
C PHE A 104 -17.98 29.51 -27.48
N LEU A 105 -16.81 29.40 -26.87
CA LEU A 105 -16.15 30.52 -26.19
C LEU A 105 -15.75 31.62 -27.18
N LYS A 106 -15.28 31.26 -28.38
CA LYS A 106 -14.94 32.21 -29.45
C LYS A 106 -16.16 32.98 -29.94
N GLU A 107 -17.26 32.29 -30.23
CA GLU A 107 -18.51 32.95 -30.64
C GLU A 107 -19.02 33.91 -29.57
N ARG A 108 -18.99 33.48 -28.30
CA ARG A 108 -19.42 34.30 -27.16
C ARG A 108 -18.50 35.51 -26.95
N HIS A 109 -17.19 35.32 -27.11
CA HIS A 109 -16.22 36.41 -27.02
C HIS A 109 -16.46 37.46 -28.11
N GLU A 110 -16.70 37.03 -29.36
CA GLU A 110 -17.02 37.94 -30.47
C GLU A 110 -18.31 38.73 -30.20
N GLN A 111 -19.36 38.07 -29.69
CA GLN A 111 -20.60 38.75 -29.29
C GLN A 111 -20.37 39.79 -28.18
N TRP A 112 -19.58 39.46 -27.15
CA TRP A 112 -19.27 40.37 -26.05
C TRP A 112 -18.48 41.59 -26.50
N VAL A 113 -17.49 41.39 -27.37
CA VAL A 113 -16.70 42.46 -27.97
C VAL A 113 -17.60 43.37 -28.81
N LYS A 114 -18.49 42.79 -29.63
CA LYS A 114 -19.44 43.54 -30.47
C LYS A 114 -20.42 44.39 -29.66
N ASN A 115 -20.94 43.86 -28.55
CA ASN A 115 -21.91 44.55 -27.70
C ASN A 115 -21.28 45.59 -26.74
N LYS A 116 -19.94 45.61 -26.63
CA LYS A 116 -19.15 46.39 -25.67
C LYS A 116 -19.55 46.13 -24.21
N ASP A 117 -20.02 44.93 -23.90
CA ASP A 117 -20.58 44.60 -22.58
C ASP A 117 -19.51 44.68 -21.48
N VAL A 118 -18.29 44.18 -21.75
CA VAL A 118 -17.16 44.20 -20.80
C VAL A 118 -16.74 45.62 -20.43
N ARG A 119 -16.63 46.50 -21.44
CA ARG A 119 -16.27 47.89 -21.23
C ARG A 119 -17.33 48.63 -20.41
N LYS A 120 -18.62 48.43 -20.71
CA LYS A 120 -19.73 49.03 -19.94
C LYS A 120 -19.76 48.57 -18.49
N ILE A 121 -19.53 47.28 -18.23
CA ILE A 121 -19.47 46.73 -16.87
C ILE A 121 -18.26 47.30 -16.13
N ARG A 122 -17.07 47.33 -16.73
CA ARG A 122 -15.86 47.91 -16.12
C ARG A 122 -16.01 49.41 -15.84
N GLU A 123 -16.60 50.18 -16.77
CA GLU A 123 -16.93 51.60 -16.56
C GLU A 123 -17.89 51.80 -15.38
N ALA A 124 -18.94 50.98 -15.28
CA ALA A 124 -19.89 51.03 -14.17
C ALA A 124 -19.26 50.61 -12.82
N THR A 125 -18.42 49.58 -12.82
CA THR A 125 -17.67 49.12 -11.64
C THR A 125 -16.67 50.19 -11.18
N LEU A 126 -15.90 50.78 -12.08
CA LEU A 126 -14.96 51.85 -11.77
C LEU A 126 -15.69 53.08 -11.18
N ALA A 127 -16.85 53.44 -11.73
CA ALA A 127 -17.69 54.51 -11.20
C ALA A 127 -18.17 54.22 -9.77
N ALA A 128 -18.69 53.02 -9.52
CA ALA A 128 -19.15 52.59 -8.19
C ALA A 128 -18.01 52.50 -7.16
N VAL A 129 -16.83 52.01 -7.57
CA VAL A 129 -15.63 51.94 -6.72
C VAL A 129 -15.17 53.35 -6.31
N ARG A 130 -15.15 54.30 -7.26
CA ARG A 130 -14.77 55.70 -6.97
C ARG A 130 -15.76 56.38 -6.03
N GLU A 131 -17.05 56.02 -6.11
CA GLU A 131 -18.10 56.57 -5.23
C GLU A 131 -18.05 55.96 -3.82
N THR A 132 -17.71 54.68 -3.70
CA THR A 132 -17.69 53.94 -2.43
C THR A 132 -16.33 53.97 -1.72
N GLY A 133 -15.23 54.30 -2.41
CA GLY A 133 -13.88 54.44 -1.84
C GLY A 133 -13.27 53.14 -1.29
N CYS A 134 -13.72 51.97 -1.77
CA CYS A 134 -13.42 50.67 -1.17
C CYS A 134 -12.13 49.98 -1.66
N LEU A 135 -11.40 50.58 -2.62
CA LEU A 135 -10.19 50.00 -3.21
C LEU A 135 -9.00 50.96 -3.09
N GLU A 136 -7.80 50.40 -3.00
CA GLU A 136 -6.53 51.13 -2.93
C GLU A 136 -6.16 51.74 -4.30
N ASP A 137 -5.38 52.82 -4.32
CA ASP A 137 -5.03 53.58 -5.53
C ASP A 137 -4.41 52.72 -6.64
N TRP A 138 -3.62 51.71 -6.28
CA TRP A 138 -3.01 50.79 -7.25
C TRP A 138 -4.03 49.86 -7.91
N GLN A 139 -5.10 49.48 -7.19
CA GLN A 139 -6.18 48.63 -7.71
C GLN A 139 -7.07 49.45 -8.65
N VAL A 140 -7.30 50.72 -8.32
CA VAL A 140 -8.00 51.67 -9.19
C VAL A 140 -7.19 51.92 -10.47
N ALA A 141 -5.89 52.17 -10.35
CA ALA A 141 -4.99 52.34 -11.50
C ALA A 141 -4.91 51.08 -12.38
N GLN A 142 -4.98 49.88 -11.79
CA GLN A 142 -5.05 48.63 -12.53
C GLN A 142 -6.36 48.52 -13.32
N LEU A 143 -7.51 48.78 -12.70
CA LEU A 143 -8.81 48.77 -13.38
C LEU A 143 -8.91 49.81 -14.50
N GLU A 144 -8.28 50.97 -14.34
CA GLU A 144 -8.16 52.00 -15.38
C GLU A 144 -7.29 51.52 -16.55
N SER A 145 -6.14 50.90 -16.25
CA SER A 145 -5.28 50.28 -17.25
C SER A 145 -5.97 49.16 -18.03
N GLU A 146 -6.82 48.36 -17.37
CA GLU A 146 -7.64 47.31 -17.99
C GLU A 146 -8.82 47.85 -18.82
N LEU A 147 -9.18 49.12 -18.65
CA LEU A 147 -10.20 49.79 -19.47
C LEU A 147 -9.61 50.32 -20.79
N ASP A 148 -8.34 50.72 -20.74
CA ASP A 148 -7.58 51.25 -21.87
C ASP A 148 -6.82 50.16 -22.66
N SER A 149 -6.78 48.91 -22.17
CA SER A 149 -6.19 47.78 -22.89
C SER A 149 -6.94 47.47 -24.19
N ALA A 150 -6.20 47.21 -25.26
CA ALA A 150 -6.77 46.81 -26.56
C ALA A 150 -7.48 45.46 -26.48
N ASP A 151 -7.01 44.60 -25.58
CA ASP A 151 -7.66 43.35 -25.21
C ASP A 151 -8.61 43.63 -24.04
N THR A 152 -9.90 43.76 -24.34
CA THR A 152 -10.95 43.88 -23.32
C THR A 152 -11.15 42.50 -22.70
N GLU A 153 -10.18 42.01 -21.92
CA GLU A 153 -10.05 40.58 -21.57
C GLU A 153 -11.34 40.01 -20.99
N GLY A 154 -12.10 39.35 -21.87
CA GLY A 154 -13.35 38.68 -21.58
C GLY A 154 -13.05 37.20 -21.37
N LEU A 155 -13.31 36.38 -22.39
CA LEU A 155 -13.04 34.94 -22.37
C LEU A 155 -11.70 34.57 -23.05
N SER A 156 -10.85 35.54 -23.41
CA SER A 156 -9.61 35.32 -24.17
C SER A 156 -8.62 34.41 -23.43
N GLN A 157 -8.42 34.64 -22.13
CA GLN A 157 -7.57 33.78 -21.29
C GLN A 157 -8.13 32.35 -21.18
N ALA A 158 -9.45 32.20 -21.07
CA ALA A 158 -10.10 30.89 -21.02
C ALA A 158 -9.97 30.15 -22.36
N ILE A 159 -10.09 30.85 -23.50
CA ILE A 159 -9.86 30.29 -24.83
C ILE A 159 -8.41 29.81 -24.97
N ALA A 160 -7.43 30.64 -24.59
CA ALA A 160 -6.02 30.29 -24.64
C ALA A 160 -5.69 29.06 -23.76
N GLN A 161 -6.31 28.96 -22.59
CA GLN A 161 -6.19 27.79 -21.72
C GLN A 161 -6.78 26.54 -22.38
N GLN A 162 -7.96 26.63 -22.99
CA GLN A 162 -8.57 25.49 -23.69
C GLN A 162 -7.78 25.07 -24.94
N GLU A 163 -7.22 26.03 -25.68
CA GLU A 163 -6.34 25.75 -26.83
C GLU A 163 -5.05 25.05 -26.41
N ALA A 164 -4.47 25.42 -25.25
CA ALA A 164 -3.33 24.71 -24.68
C ALA A 164 -3.68 23.26 -24.30
N ILE A 165 -4.82 23.05 -23.63
CA ILE A 165 -5.32 21.70 -23.28
C ILE A 165 -5.56 20.87 -24.55
N LYS A 166 -6.18 21.45 -25.58
CA LYS A 166 -6.38 20.78 -26.87
C LYS A 166 -5.06 20.34 -27.49
N ALA A 167 -4.05 21.22 -27.51
CA ALA A 167 -2.74 20.92 -28.09
C ALA A 167 -2.03 19.78 -27.33
N GLU A 168 -2.16 19.74 -26.01
CA GLU A 168 -1.65 18.64 -25.17
C GLU A 168 -2.35 17.31 -25.52
N LEU A 169 -3.68 17.30 -25.58
CA LEU A 169 -4.47 16.10 -25.94
C LEU A 169 -4.17 15.61 -27.37
N GLU A 170 -3.98 16.51 -28.33
CA GLU A 170 -3.61 16.17 -29.71
C GLU A 170 -2.18 15.59 -29.79
N ALA A 171 -1.25 16.10 -28.98
CA ALA A 171 0.09 15.56 -28.88
C ALA A 171 0.10 14.15 -28.27
N GLU A 172 -0.71 13.92 -27.22
CA GLU A 172 -0.89 12.58 -26.65
C GLU A 172 -1.49 11.61 -27.65
N LEU A 173 -2.57 12.00 -28.35
CA LEU A 173 -3.23 11.18 -29.37
C LEU A 173 -2.27 10.74 -30.49
N ALA A 174 -1.28 11.57 -30.84
CA ALA A 174 -0.28 11.23 -31.85
C ALA A 174 0.68 10.10 -31.43
N THR A 175 0.84 9.88 -30.12
CA THR A 175 1.74 8.86 -29.55
C THR A 175 1.03 7.53 -29.23
N VAL A 176 -0.30 7.50 -29.30
CA VAL A 176 -1.11 6.32 -28.95
C VAL A 176 -0.93 5.18 -29.94
N ASP A 177 -0.72 3.97 -29.41
CA ASP A 177 -0.74 2.73 -30.18
C ASP A 177 -2.17 2.35 -30.59
N LYS A 178 -2.48 2.58 -31.87
CA LYS A 178 -3.81 2.34 -32.47
C LYS A 178 -4.24 0.88 -32.45
N SER A 179 -3.33 -0.07 -32.20
CA SER A 179 -3.66 -1.50 -32.15
C SER A 179 -4.42 -1.90 -30.87
N LYS A 180 -4.33 -1.10 -29.80
CA LYS A 180 -4.95 -1.37 -28.50
C LYS A 180 -6.20 -0.54 -28.22
N VAL A 181 -6.58 0.33 -29.16
CA VAL A 181 -7.71 1.25 -29.02
C VAL A 181 -9.01 0.54 -29.42
N VAL A 182 -10.04 0.72 -28.59
CA VAL A 182 -11.40 0.23 -28.84
C VAL A 182 -12.33 1.38 -29.21
N SER A 183 -13.57 1.06 -29.62
CA SER A 183 -14.56 2.11 -29.89
C SER A 183 -14.89 2.89 -28.60
N ALA A 184 -15.31 4.15 -28.72
CA ALA A 184 -15.65 4.99 -27.56
C ALA A 184 -16.76 4.38 -26.67
N GLU A 185 -17.71 3.68 -27.29
CA GLU A 185 -18.80 2.99 -26.58
C GLU A 185 -18.32 1.78 -25.79
N GLU A 186 -17.31 1.06 -26.29
CA GLU A 186 -16.66 -0.06 -25.59
C GLU A 186 -15.74 0.47 -24.49
N ALA A 187 -14.96 1.52 -24.77
CA ALA A 187 -14.09 2.18 -23.80
C ALA A 187 -14.86 2.66 -22.57
N ALA A 188 -16.05 3.24 -22.77
CA ALA A 188 -16.92 3.70 -21.69
C ALA A 188 -17.38 2.56 -20.76
N LYS A 189 -17.43 1.32 -21.27
CA LYS A 189 -17.83 0.11 -20.52
C LYS A 189 -16.66 -0.65 -19.91
N ILE A 190 -15.41 -0.30 -20.24
CA ILE A 190 -14.23 -0.91 -19.62
C ILE A 190 -14.21 -0.51 -18.14
N GLU A 191 -14.31 -1.52 -17.27
CA GLU A 191 -14.16 -1.34 -15.83
C GLU A 191 -12.67 -1.14 -15.50
N VAL A 192 -12.33 0.04 -15.00
CA VAL A 192 -10.98 0.39 -14.54
C VAL A 192 -10.68 -0.23 -13.18
N PHE A 193 -11.73 -0.52 -12.40
CA PHE A 193 -11.64 -1.23 -11.14
C PHE A 193 -12.21 -2.63 -11.32
N SER A 194 -11.39 -3.65 -11.10
CA SER A 194 -11.84 -5.03 -10.99
C SER A 194 -11.93 -5.41 -9.51
N ASN A 195 -13.03 -6.06 -9.13
CA ASN A 195 -13.14 -6.65 -7.82
C ASN A 195 -12.29 -7.93 -7.79
N GLU A 196 -11.20 -7.90 -7.04
CA GLU A 196 -10.38 -9.08 -6.79
C GLU A 196 -10.72 -9.60 -5.40
N THR A 197 -11.19 -10.84 -5.33
CA THR A 197 -11.39 -11.52 -4.05
C THR A 197 -10.03 -11.82 -3.45
N THR A 198 -9.69 -11.10 -2.39
CA THR A 198 -8.48 -11.32 -1.60
C THR A 198 -8.86 -12.02 -0.32
N GLU A 199 -8.03 -12.97 0.10
CA GLU A 199 -8.18 -13.60 1.40
C GLU A 199 -7.23 -12.97 2.40
N ILE A 200 -7.75 -12.67 3.58
CA ILE A 200 -7.02 -12.00 4.64
C ILE A 200 -7.11 -12.83 5.92
N VAL A 201 -5.98 -12.92 6.62
CA VAL A 201 -5.86 -13.65 7.88
C VAL A 201 -6.03 -12.68 9.04
N LEU A 202 -6.79 -13.11 10.04
CA LEU A 202 -6.93 -12.44 11.32
C LEU A 202 -6.42 -13.38 12.43
N GLU A 203 -5.90 -12.84 13.51
CA GLU A 203 -5.53 -13.60 14.71
C GLU A 203 -6.46 -13.24 15.86
N VAL A 204 -7.00 -14.24 16.56
CA VAL A 204 -7.78 -14.03 17.77
C VAL A 204 -6.88 -13.52 18.90
N ALA A 205 -7.09 -12.28 19.32
CA ALA A 205 -6.31 -11.65 20.39
C ALA A 205 -7.00 -11.77 21.76
N GLN A 206 -8.33 -11.70 21.80
CA GLN A 206 -9.08 -11.71 23.06
C GLN A 206 -10.50 -12.24 22.87
N HIS A 207 -11.07 -12.87 23.90
CA HIS A 207 -12.51 -13.13 24.00
C HIS A 207 -13.22 -11.94 24.66
N LEU A 208 -14.30 -11.44 24.04
CA LEU A 208 -15.07 -10.31 24.55
C LEU A 208 -16.30 -10.73 25.37
N GLY A 209 -16.75 -11.98 25.24
CA GLY A 209 -18.04 -12.45 25.75
C GLY A 209 -19.08 -12.50 24.65
N ASP A 210 -20.29 -13.00 24.94
CA ASP A 210 -21.41 -13.09 23.99
C ASP A 210 -21.00 -13.72 22.64
N ASN A 211 -20.27 -14.83 22.69
CA ASN A 211 -19.72 -15.55 21.54
C ASN A 211 -18.87 -14.69 20.59
N THR A 212 -18.35 -13.57 21.06
CA THR A 212 -17.58 -12.61 20.26
C THR A 212 -16.11 -12.64 20.64
N VAL A 213 -15.26 -12.62 19.62
CA VAL A 213 -13.81 -12.51 19.76
C VAL A 213 -13.30 -11.24 19.10
N ARG A 214 -12.29 -10.65 19.71
CA ARG A 214 -11.52 -9.55 19.13
C ARG A 214 -10.32 -10.11 18.41
N THR A 215 -10.18 -9.72 17.14
CA THR A 215 -9.11 -10.17 16.27
C THR A 215 -8.26 -9.03 15.79
N ILE A 216 -7.01 -9.32 15.44
CA ILE A 216 -6.08 -8.40 14.79
C ILE A 216 -5.90 -8.87 13.35
N CYS A 217 -6.16 -7.98 12.41
CA CYS A 217 -5.99 -8.25 10.98
C CYS A 217 -4.51 -8.19 10.60
N MET A 218 -4.02 -9.19 9.86
CA MET A 218 -2.63 -9.25 9.37
C MET A 218 -2.44 -8.53 8.02
N GLY A 219 -3.53 -8.05 7.42
CA GLY A 219 -3.55 -7.32 6.16
C GLY A 219 -4.43 -6.07 6.22
N PRO A 220 -4.67 -5.40 5.08
CA PRO A 220 -5.57 -4.25 5.01
C PRO A 220 -7.01 -4.67 5.37
N THR A 221 -7.77 -3.78 5.98
CA THR A 221 -9.20 -4.00 6.30
C THR A 221 -10.14 -3.39 5.26
N ASP A 222 -9.60 -3.00 4.09
CA ASP A 222 -10.36 -2.52 2.96
C ASP A 222 -11.31 -3.61 2.44
N GLY A 223 -12.55 -3.22 2.15
CA GLY A 223 -13.59 -4.16 1.72
C GLY A 223 -14.25 -4.96 2.86
N PHE A 224 -13.85 -4.76 4.12
CA PHE A 224 -14.52 -5.42 5.24
C PHE A 224 -15.92 -4.85 5.44
N ALA A 225 -16.91 -5.73 5.46
CA ALA A 225 -18.29 -5.38 5.72
C ALA A 225 -18.81 -6.11 6.96
N ARG A 226 -19.67 -5.45 7.73
CA ARG A 226 -20.41 -6.10 8.81
C ARG A 226 -21.28 -7.23 8.24
N GLY A 227 -21.30 -8.36 8.94
CA GLY A 227 -21.94 -9.59 8.49
C GLY A 227 -21.11 -10.44 7.54
N ALA A 228 -19.92 -9.99 7.11
CA ALA A 228 -19.04 -10.79 6.26
C ALA A 228 -18.64 -12.10 6.97
N ALA A 229 -18.63 -13.20 6.20
CA ALA A 229 -18.35 -14.53 6.74
C ALA A 229 -16.86 -14.69 7.03
N VAL A 230 -16.56 -15.21 8.20
CA VAL A 230 -15.20 -15.48 8.68
C VAL A 230 -15.09 -16.96 9.03
N ILE A 231 -14.00 -17.61 8.63
CA ILE A 231 -13.75 -19.01 8.91
C ILE A 231 -12.69 -19.15 10.00
N ASP A 232 -12.97 -19.97 11.01
CA ASP A 232 -11.95 -20.44 11.93
C ASP A 232 -11.10 -21.54 11.27
N THR A 233 -9.77 -21.38 11.27
CA THR A 233 -8.86 -22.41 10.76
C THR A 233 -8.67 -23.56 11.76
N GLY A 234 -8.99 -23.34 13.04
CA GLY A 234 -8.81 -24.30 14.14
C GLY A 234 -7.36 -24.41 14.63
N ALA A 235 -6.45 -23.57 14.13
CA ALA A 235 -5.05 -23.57 14.53
C ALA A 235 -4.47 -22.15 14.48
N PRO A 236 -3.36 -21.88 15.19
CA PRO A 236 -2.65 -20.62 15.07
C PRO A 236 -2.11 -20.37 13.66
N ILE A 237 -1.70 -19.13 13.39
CA ILE A 237 -0.96 -18.80 12.17
C ILE A 237 0.32 -19.65 12.13
N THR A 238 0.49 -20.42 11.06
CA THR A 238 1.68 -21.24 10.82
C THR A 238 2.44 -20.78 9.59
N VAL A 239 3.76 -20.82 9.68
CA VAL A 239 4.66 -20.43 8.58
C VAL A 239 5.55 -21.60 8.16
N PRO A 240 6.02 -21.64 6.89
CA PRO A 240 6.95 -22.68 6.46
C PRO A 240 8.30 -22.51 7.16
N VAL A 241 8.93 -23.63 7.51
CA VAL A 241 10.26 -23.66 8.16
C VAL A 241 11.15 -24.72 7.52
N GLY A 242 12.46 -24.51 7.56
CA GLY A 242 13.45 -25.47 7.06
C GLY A 242 14.34 -24.89 5.97
N ALA A 243 15.04 -25.76 5.24
CA ALA A 243 15.99 -25.32 4.22
C ALA A 243 15.32 -24.65 3.01
N SER A 244 14.05 -24.96 2.74
CA SER A 244 13.26 -24.40 1.63
C SER A 244 13.02 -22.90 1.74
N THR A 245 13.10 -22.34 2.96
CA THR A 245 12.90 -20.91 3.20
C THR A 245 14.17 -20.08 3.01
N LEU A 246 15.34 -20.71 2.90
CA LEU A 246 16.61 -19.99 2.76
C LEU A 246 16.67 -19.22 1.44
N GLY A 247 16.89 -17.91 1.54
CA GLY A 247 16.95 -17.02 0.37
C GLY A 247 15.59 -16.70 -0.25
N ARG A 248 14.49 -17.00 0.45
CA ARG A 248 13.13 -16.57 0.12
C ARG A 248 12.74 -15.35 0.96
N ILE A 249 11.85 -14.52 0.44
CA ILE A 249 11.20 -13.45 1.21
C ILE A 249 9.74 -13.84 1.40
N MET A 250 9.24 -13.77 2.64
CA MET A 250 7.86 -14.11 2.98
C MET A 250 7.27 -13.07 3.93
N ASN A 251 5.94 -12.96 3.95
CA ASN A 251 5.21 -12.10 4.87
C ASN A 251 4.96 -12.77 6.23
N VAL A 252 4.25 -12.09 7.13
CA VAL A 252 3.95 -12.56 8.50
C VAL A 252 3.12 -13.84 8.55
N VAL A 253 2.30 -14.10 7.53
CA VAL A 253 1.48 -15.33 7.42
C VAL A 253 2.19 -16.45 6.66
N GLY A 254 3.44 -16.24 6.24
CA GLY A 254 4.27 -17.25 5.58
C GLY A 254 4.09 -17.34 4.05
N GLU A 255 3.40 -16.39 3.43
CA GLU A 255 3.25 -16.32 1.97
C GLU A 255 4.47 -15.65 1.32
N PRO A 256 4.95 -16.14 0.18
CA PRO A 256 6.08 -15.55 -0.53
C PRO A 256 5.78 -14.14 -1.05
N GLN A 257 6.79 -13.26 -1.01
CA GLN A 257 6.75 -11.88 -1.51
C GLN A 257 7.91 -11.60 -2.48
N ASP A 258 8.42 -12.64 -3.14
CA ASP A 258 9.63 -12.60 -3.96
C ASP A 258 9.42 -12.97 -5.44
N ASP A 259 8.17 -13.08 -5.90
CA ASP A 259 7.80 -13.45 -7.29
C ASP A 259 8.41 -14.76 -7.81
N ARG A 260 8.89 -15.64 -6.91
CA ARG A 260 9.54 -16.92 -7.24
C ARG A 260 8.62 -18.13 -7.12
N GLY A 261 7.31 -17.90 -7.07
CA GLY A 261 6.29 -18.94 -6.90
C GLY A 261 6.18 -19.44 -5.44
N PRO A 262 5.47 -20.55 -5.20
CA PRO A 262 5.21 -21.05 -3.85
C PRO A 262 6.47 -21.51 -3.10
N ILE A 263 6.41 -21.54 -1.78
CA ILE A 263 7.44 -22.12 -0.91
C ILE A 263 7.02 -23.56 -0.60
N GLU A 264 7.62 -24.52 -1.31
CA GLU A 264 7.42 -25.94 -1.03
C GLU A 264 8.17 -26.32 0.24
N SER A 265 7.43 -26.59 1.33
CA SER A 265 8.00 -26.93 2.64
C SER A 265 7.30 -28.14 3.25
N ASP A 266 8.10 -29.13 3.66
CA ASP A 266 7.64 -30.32 4.37
C ASP A 266 7.37 -30.06 5.87
N ALA A 267 7.80 -28.91 6.37
CA ALA A 267 7.72 -28.54 7.78
C ALA A 267 7.10 -27.14 7.96
N TRP A 268 6.20 -27.04 8.93
CA TRP A 268 5.50 -25.82 9.31
C TRP A 268 5.56 -25.63 10.83
N ALA A 269 5.59 -24.38 11.29
CA ALA A 269 5.60 -24.07 12.71
C ALA A 269 4.66 -22.90 13.02
N PRO A 270 3.97 -22.91 14.18
CA PRO A 270 3.17 -21.77 14.61
C PRO A 270 4.08 -20.59 14.96
N ILE A 271 3.59 -19.36 14.71
CA ILE A 271 4.33 -18.14 15.06
C ILE A 271 4.40 -17.92 16.58
N HIS A 272 3.43 -18.47 17.32
CA HIS A 272 3.41 -18.48 18.78
C HIS A 272 3.97 -19.79 19.30
N ASN A 273 5.02 -19.70 20.14
CA ASN A 273 5.61 -20.87 20.77
C ASN A 273 6.00 -20.56 22.22
N THR A 274 5.98 -21.58 23.06
CA THR A 274 6.39 -21.44 24.46
C THR A 274 7.90 -21.19 24.51
N PRO A 275 8.39 -20.26 25.33
CA PRO A 275 9.82 -20.05 25.50
C PRO A 275 10.50 -21.33 26.02
N PRO A 276 11.80 -21.52 25.70
CA PRO A 276 12.55 -22.67 26.20
C PRO A 276 12.64 -22.66 27.73
N ALA A 277 12.69 -23.86 28.33
CA ALA A 277 12.81 -24.00 29.78
C ALA A 277 14.19 -23.54 30.27
N LEU A 278 14.25 -23.03 31.51
CA LEU A 278 15.51 -22.56 32.12
C LEU A 278 16.62 -23.63 32.10
N THR A 279 16.27 -24.90 32.30
CA THR A 279 17.21 -26.03 32.26
C THR A 279 17.84 -26.28 30.89
N THR A 280 17.27 -25.71 29.83
CA THR A 280 17.77 -25.83 28.45
C THR A 280 18.54 -24.58 28.00
N MET A 281 18.58 -23.53 28.83
CA MET A 281 19.37 -22.34 28.57
C MET A 281 20.83 -22.63 28.91
N GLY A 282 21.74 -22.25 28.01
CA GLY A 282 23.19 -22.32 28.24
C GLY A 282 23.78 -20.94 28.53
N ASP A 283 24.99 -20.91 29.08
CA ASP A 283 25.76 -19.68 29.25
C ASP A 283 26.45 -19.26 27.94
N ALA A 284 26.60 -17.96 27.72
CA ALA A 284 27.30 -17.41 26.54
C ALA A 284 28.63 -16.77 26.93
N ASP A 285 29.71 -17.56 26.87
CA ASP A 285 31.07 -17.07 27.11
C ASP A 285 31.91 -16.90 25.82
N ASP A 286 31.31 -17.12 24.64
CA ASP A 286 32.02 -17.04 23.36
C ASP A 286 31.83 -15.68 22.67
N MET A 287 32.93 -15.00 22.36
CA MET A 287 32.93 -13.67 21.75
C MET A 287 32.81 -13.74 20.22
N LEU A 288 31.92 -12.92 19.65
CA LEU A 288 31.78 -12.67 18.22
C LEU A 288 32.61 -11.45 17.83
N GLU A 289 33.74 -11.69 17.18
CA GLU A 289 34.58 -10.63 16.60
C GLU A 289 33.88 -10.01 15.39
N THR A 290 33.55 -8.72 15.46
CA THR A 290 32.86 -8.01 14.37
C THR A 290 33.83 -7.24 13.47
N GLY A 291 35.04 -6.95 13.95
CA GLY A 291 36.01 -6.08 13.27
C GLY A 291 35.70 -4.58 13.42
N ILE A 292 34.74 -4.22 14.28
CA ILE A 292 34.32 -2.83 14.49
C ILE A 292 34.92 -2.39 15.82
N LYS A 293 35.93 -1.49 15.77
CA LYS A 293 36.72 -1.09 16.94
C LYS A 293 35.89 -0.72 18.17
N VAL A 294 34.83 0.08 17.99
CA VAL A 294 33.99 0.52 19.11
C VAL A 294 33.20 -0.62 19.72
N VAL A 295 32.73 -1.57 18.90
CA VAL A 295 31.97 -2.75 19.35
C VAL A 295 32.92 -3.72 20.05
N ASP A 296 33.98 -4.15 19.37
CA ASP A 296 34.91 -5.16 19.88
C ASP A 296 35.63 -4.70 21.16
N LEU A 297 35.88 -3.40 21.34
CA LEU A 297 36.59 -2.87 22.51
C LEU A 297 35.66 -2.53 23.69
N LEU A 298 34.50 -1.91 23.42
CA LEU A 298 33.66 -1.35 24.50
C LEU A 298 32.42 -2.20 24.81
N ALA A 299 31.88 -2.92 23.82
CA ALA A 299 30.66 -3.70 23.96
C ALA A 299 30.73 -4.97 23.08
N PRO A 300 31.67 -5.90 23.37
CA PRO A 300 31.88 -7.09 22.55
C PRO A 300 30.62 -7.96 22.52
N TYR A 301 30.29 -8.47 21.34
CA TYR A 301 29.11 -9.30 21.13
C TYR A 301 29.38 -10.75 21.49
N SER A 302 28.36 -11.47 21.96
CA SER A 302 28.44 -12.92 22.23
C SER A 302 27.89 -13.73 21.06
N ARG A 303 28.58 -14.80 20.63
CA ARG A 303 28.25 -15.61 19.44
C ARG A 303 27.03 -16.52 19.62
N ALA A 304 26.85 -17.13 20.78
CA ALA A 304 26.02 -18.33 20.92
C ALA A 304 24.68 -18.14 21.65
N VAL A 305 24.57 -17.19 22.59
CA VAL A 305 23.35 -16.99 23.40
C VAL A 305 23.02 -15.50 23.62
N GLY A 306 23.75 -14.60 22.97
CA GLY A 306 23.59 -13.16 23.13
C GLY A 306 22.46 -12.59 22.27
N LYS A 307 21.51 -11.89 22.88
CA LYS A 307 20.61 -10.96 22.16
C LYS A 307 21.32 -9.62 22.05
N ILE A 308 21.57 -9.16 20.83
CA ILE A 308 22.23 -7.88 20.56
C ILE A 308 21.15 -6.86 20.17
N GLY A 309 21.13 -5.70 20.83
CA GLY A 309 20.22 -4.60 20.54
C GLY A 309 20.98 -3.34 20.11
N LEU A 310 20.62 -2.77 18.96
CA LEU A 310 21.15 -1.50 18.48
C LEU A 310 20.11 -0.40 18.77
N PHE A 311 20.45 0.54 19.66
CA PHE A 311 19.56 1.63 20.05
C PHE A 311 20.05 2.95 19.45
N GLY A 312 19.16 3.68 18.80
CA GLY A 312 19.43 4.98 18.21
C GLY A 312 18.16 5.84 18.15
N VAL A 313 18.34 7.15 18.20
CA VAL A 313 17.26 8.12 17.96
C VAL A 313 17.23 8.51 16.47
N PRO A 314 16.07 8.95 15.93
CA PRO A 314 16.00 9.41 14.55
C PRO A 314 17.04 10.50 14.29
N VAL A 315 17.87 10.28 13.28
CA VAL A 315 18.81 11.31 12.85
C VAL A 315 18.00 12.35 12.08
N SER A 316 17.86 13.55 12.63
CA SER A 316 17.37 14.70 11.87
C SER A 316 18.31 14.88 10.69
N ALA A 317 17.82 14.60 9.49
CA ALA A 317 18.48 15.03 8.27
C ALA A 317 18.44 16.56 8.27
N ARG A 318 19.52 17.20 8.73
CA ARG A 318 19.73 18.60 8.38
C ARG A 318 19.94 18.61 6.86
N PRO A 319 19.17 19.40 6.09
CA PRO A 319 19.51 19.61 4.69
C PRO A 319 20.94 20.14 4.62
N LEU A 320 21.76 19.49 3.80
CA LEU A 320 23.12 19.92 3.46
C LEU A 320 23.08 21.25 2.70
#